data_AF-X1R470-F1
#
_entry.id   AF-X1R470-F1
#
_cell.length_a   1.000
_cell.length_b   1.000
_cell.length_c   1.000
_cell.angle_alpha   90.00
_cell.angle_beta   90.00
_cell.angle_gamma   90.00
#
_symmetry.space_group_name_H-M   'P 1'
#
loop_
_entity.id
_entity.type
_entity.pdbx_description
1 polymer ?
#
loop_
_entity_poly.entity_id
_entity_poly.type
_entity_poly.pdbx_seq_one_letter_code
_entity_poly.pdbx_strand_id
1 'polypeptide(L)'
;KKEGNLGLHAASKILRVFKDGKLTDKSFILFGLSGTGKTTLSCHSHWLHAPERVIIRQDDVVILRFDGSAIGTEESFYMKTEGLEPSTQPLLYAAAISPRAILENVRVEPETGRVDFFDTMLTSNGRAMVKRRDIAFTDNEIDLEKVDFVIFITRHHDILPPIVRLTPEWGAVAFMLGESVETSAGDPAEAGKPRRVVGTNPFIMGSEEEEGNSFLSILRNNPDVQCFLLNTGSVGGVTRG
;
A
#
# COMPACT_ATOMS: atom_id res chain seq x y z
N LYS A 1 -6.93 -3.65 19.69
CA LYS A 1 -6.46 -4.83 20.43
C LYS A 1 -7.42 -5.30 21.51
N LYS A 2 -7.73 -4.52 22.57
CA LYS A 2 -8.69 -4.94 23.62
C LYS A 2 -10.09 -5.31 23.08
N GLU A 3 -10.48 -4.71 21.97
CA GLU A 3 -11.75 -4.96 21.27
C GLU A 3 -11.63 -5.97 20.11
N GLY A 4 -10.51 -6.70 19.99
CA GLY A 4 -10.28 -7.65 18.89
C GLY A 4 -9.88 -7.02 17.55
N ASN A 5 -9.77 -5.68 17.48
CA ASN A 5 -9.32 -4.96 16.27
C ASN A 5 -7.79 -4.94 16.15
N LEU A 6 -7.30 -4.93 14.90
CA LEU A 6 -5.88 -4.98 14.52
C LEU A 6 -5.45 -3.68 13.86
N GLY A 7 -4.35 -3.09 14.33
CA GLY A 7 -3.73 -1.93 13.68
C GLY A 7 -2.75 -2.41 12.61
N LEU A 8 -2.92 -1.95 11.38
CA LEU A 8 -2.18 -2.40 10.22
C LEU A 8 -1.39 -1.25 9.61
N HIS A 9 -0.17 -1.53 9.19
CA HIS A 9 0.55 -0.70 8.23
C HIS A 9 0.19 -1.18 6.82
N ALA A 10 -0.86 -0.60 6.26
CA ALA A 10 -1.44 -0.99 4.98
C ALA A 10 -2.14 0.20 4.31
N ALA A 11 -2.11 0.19 2.98
CA ALA A 11 -2.93 1.11 2.19
C ALA A 11 -4.34 0.54 1.99
N SER A 12 -5.30 1.39 1.67
CA SER A 12 -6.65 0.95 1.34
C SER A 12 -7.28 1.78 0.22
N LYS A 13 -8.14 1.13 -0.57
CA LYS A 13 -8.88 1.75 -1.67
C LYS A 13 -10.15 0.96 -1.99
N ILE A 14 -11.04 1.60 -2.75
CA ILE A 14 -12.20 0.95 -3.36
C ILE A 14 -12.05 1.02 -4.88
N LEU A 15 -12.37 -0.08 -5.56
CA LEU A 15 -12.64 -0.09 -6.99
C LEU A 15 -14.15 -0.21 -7.19
N ARG A 16 -14.76 0.83 -7.76
CA ARG A 16 -16.14 0.79 -8.23
C ARG A 16 -16.13 0.28 -9.66
N VAL A 17 -16.62 -0.93 -9.85
CA VAL A 17 -16.57 -1.64 -11.14
C VAL A 17 -17.96 -2.11 -11.56
N PHE A 18 -18.19 -2.20 -12.87
CA PHE A 18 -19.44 -2.70 -13.43
C PHE A 18 -19.38 -4.22 -13.50
N LYS A 19 -20.23 -4.88 -12.73
CA LYS A 19 -20.31 -6.34 -12.66
C LYS A 19 -21.76 -6.78 -12.64
N ASP A 20 -22.11 -7.78 -13.45
CA ASP A 20 -23.44 -8.39 -13.49
C ASP A 20 -24.58 -7.36 -13.69
N GLY A 21 -24.33 -6.34 -14.52
CA GLY A 21 -25.32 -5.28 -14.82
C GLY A 21 -25.42 -4.16 -13.78
N LYS A 22 -24.55 -4.15 -12.74
CA LYS A 22 -24.59 -3.17 -11.66
C LYS A 22 -23.19 -2.65 -11.29
N LEU A 23 -23.11 -1.37 -10.93
CA LEU A 23 -21.92 -0.83 -10.27
C LEU A 23 -21.78 -1.41 -8.87
N THR A 24 -20.64 -2.04 -8.61
CA THR A 24 -20.32 -2.71 -7.35
C THR A 24 -18.99 -2.19 -6.84
N ASP A 25 -18.96 -1.86 -5.56
CA ASP A 25 -17.74 -1.46 -4.87
C ASP A 25 -16.99 -2.70 -4.38
N LYS A 26 -15.67 -2.70 -4.58
CA LYS A 26 -14.74 -3.70 -4.08
C LYS A 26 -13.66 -3.02 -3.29
N SER A 27 -13.58 -3.35 -2.00
CA SER A 27 -12.65 -2.75 -1.06
C SER A 27 -11.39 -3.59 -0.92
N PHE A 28 -10.24 -2.92 -0.90
CA PHE A 28 -8.93 -3.54 -0.84
C PHE A 28 -8.14 -3.00 0.35
N ILE A 29 -7.47 -3.88 1.07
CA ILE A 29 -6.33 -3.57 1.95
C ILE A 29 -5.07 -4.10 1.28
N LEU A 30 -4.02 -3.29 1.23
CA LEU A 30 -2.76 -3.60 0.57
C LEU A 30 -1.60 -3.51 1.57
N PHE A 31 -1.00 -4.66 1.86
CA PHE A 31 0.23 -4.79 2.63
C PHE A 31 1.45 -4.74 1.72
N GLY A 32 2.55 -4.19 2.22
CA GLY A 32 3.81 -4.13 1.48
C GLY A 32 4.82 -3.24 2.18
N LEU A 33 6.08 -3.67 2.19
CA LEU A 33 7.18 -2.85 2.69
C LEU A 33 7.46 -1.66 1.77
N SER A 34 8.23 -0.68 2.29
CA SER A 34 8.62 0.49 1.50
C SER A 34 9.30 0.08 0.19
N GLY A 35 8.86 0.68 -0.93
CA GLY A 35 9.42 0.44 -2.26
C GLY A 35 8.94 -0.85 -2.96
N THR A 36 7.99 -1.61 -2.40
CA THR A 36 7.41 -2.79 -3.10
C THR A 36 6.27 -2.44 -4.07
N GLY A 37 5.83 -1.18 -4.06
CA GLY A 37 4.73 -0.68 -4.89
C GLY A 37 3.40 -0.48 -4.17
N LYS A 38 3.35 -0.57 -2.83
CA LYS A 38 2.13 -0.31 -2.03
C LYS A 38 1.46 1.02 -2.38
N THR A 39 2.17 2.13 -2.25
CA THR A 39 1.63 3.48 -2.53
C THR A 39 1.32 3.69 -4.01
N THR A 40 2.16 3.15 -4.90
CA THR A 40 1.90 3.18 -6.34
C THR A 40 0.59 2.48 -6.67
N LEU A 41 0.35 1.27 -6.13
CA LEU A 41 -0.85 0.48 -6.40
C LEU A 41 -2.08 1.03 -5.69
N SER A 42 -1.94 1.54 -4.46
CA SER A 42 -3.03 2.17 -3.71
C SER A 42 -3.57 3.38 -4.46
N CYS A 43 -2.68 4.20 -5.04
CA CYS A 43 -3.04 5.42 -5.74
C CYS A 43 -3.29 5.23 -7.24
N HIS A 44 -2.96 4.09 -7.84
CA HIS A 44 -3.18 3.88 -9.28
C HIS A 44 -4.67 3.94 -9.66
N SER A 45 -5.00 4.58 -10.78
CA SER A 45 -6.40 4.69 -11.26
C SER A 45 -6.93 3.40 -11.88
N HIS A 46 -6.03 2.47 -12.18
CA HIS A 46 -6.29 1.24 -12.95
C HIS A 46 -6.89 1.53 -14.34
N TRP A 47 -6.65 2.73 -14.87
CA TRP A 47 -7.22 3.21 -16.12
C TRP A 47 -8.75 3.06 -16.18
N LEU A 48 -9.41 3.09 -15.02
CA LEU A 48 -10.87 3.06 -14.95
C LEU A 48 -11.45 4.38 -15.46
N HIS A 49 -12.53 4.27 -16.23
CA HIS A 49 -13.26 5.39 -16.78
C HIS A 49 -14.72 5.37 -16.31
N ALA A 50 -15.34 6.54 -16.22
CA ALA A 50 -16.72 6.65 -15.78
C ALA A 50 -17.65 5.70 -16.58
N PRO A 51 -18.59 4.99 -15.92
CA PRO A 51 -18.97 5.15 -14.50
C PRO A 51 -18.09 4.39 -13.48
N GLU A 52 -17.12 3.61 -13.93
CA GLU A 52 -16.15 2.93 -13.06
C GLU A 52 -15.09 3.91 -12.55
N ARG A 53 -14.60 3.69 -11.34
CA ARG A 53 -13.58 4.56 -10.75
C ARG A 53 -12.86 3.89 -9.59
N VAL A 54 -11.67 4.39 -9.30
CA VAL A 54 -11.01 4.19 -8.01
C VAL A 54 -11.53 5.22 -7.00
N ILE A 55 -11.54 4.84 -5.72
CA ILE A 55 -11.70 5.74 -4.57
C ILE A 55 -10.57 5.43 -3.58
N ILE A 56 -9.64 6.36 -3.41
CA ILE A 56 -8.46 6.21 -2.54
C ILE A 56 -8.88 6.51 -1.08
N ARG A 57 -8.49 5.64 -0.15
CA ARG A 57 -8.88 5.70 1.26
C ARG A 57 -7.68 6.01 2.17
N GLN A 58 -6.71 5.09 2.28
CA GLN A 58 -5.50 5.24 3.10
C GLN A 58 -4.23 4.80 2.37
N ASP A 59 -3.08 5.25 2.87
CA ASP A 59 -1.78 4.76 2.42
C ASP A 59 -0.87 4.21 3.53
N ASP A 60 -1.18 4.44 4.80
CA ASP A 60 -0.29 4.10 5.91
C ASP A 60 -0.99 3.25 6.98
N VAL A 61 -1.79 3.87 7.87
CA VAL A 61 -2.38 3.15 9.00
C VAL A 61 -3.88 2.90 8.80
N VAL A 62 -4.27 1.64 9.00
CA VAL A 62 -5.66 1.17 8.92
C VAL A 62 -5.96 0.30 10.13
N ILE A 63 -7.13 0.47 10.76
CA ILE A 63 -7.58 -0.41 11.84
C ILE A 63 -8.59 -1.41 11.26
N LEU A 64 -8.17 -2.66 11.08
CA LEU A 64 -9.07 -3.75 10.66
C LEU A 64 -9.87 -4.24 11.87
N ARG A 65 -11.19 -4.26 11.72
CA ARG A 65 -12.13 -4.67 12.77
C ARG A 65 -12.52 -6.13 12.65
N PHE A 66 -12.99 -6.68 13.76
CA PHE A 66 -13.40 -8.09 13.83
C PHE A 66 -14.57 -8.43 12.89
N ASP A 67 -15.45 -7.46 12.63
CA ASP A 67 -16.59 -7.57 11.70
C ASP A 67 -16.21 -7.44 10.22
N GLY A 68 -14.92 -7.33 9.90
CA GLY A 68 -14.42 -7.22 8.52
C GLY A 68 -14.50 -5.82 7.92
N SER A 69 -14.96 -4.81 8.68
CA SER A 69 -14.82 -3.40 8.32
C SER A 69 -13.41 -2.88 8.64
N ALA A 70 -13.06 -1.70 8.13
CA ALA A 70 -11.78 -1.06 8.45
C ALA A 70 -11.92 0.45 8.64
N ILE A 71 -11.21 0.99 9.62
CA ILE A 71 -11.21 2.43 9.93
C ILE A 71 -9.90 3.06 9.42
N GLY A 72 -10.02 4.18 8.71
CA GLY A 72 -8.87 5.01 8.34
C GLY A 72 -8.46 5.93 9.49
N THR A 73 -7.17 6.24 9.60
CA THR A 73 -6.66 7.05 10.73
C THR A 73 -6.18 8.43 10.34
N GLU A 74 -6.02 8.72 9.05
CA GLU A 74 -5.32 9.93 8.58
C GLU A 74 -6.05 10.69 7.47
N GLU A 75 -6.05 12.01 7.55
CA GLU A 75 -6.59 12.90 6.50
C GLU A 75 -5.48 13.48 5.61
N SER A 76 -4.29 12.88 5.65
CA SER A 76 -3.09 13.36 4.96
C SER A 76 -2.22 12.16 4.60
N PHE A 77 -1.46 12.26 3.52
CA PHE A 77 -0.51 11.23 3.10
C PHE A 77 0.91 11.73 3.35
N TYR A 78 1.76 10.85 3.88
CA TYR A 78 3.19 11.08 4.05
C TYR A 78 4.00 10.31 3.00
N MET A 79 3.85 10.74 1.75
CA MET A 79 4.29 10.00 0.59
C MET A 79 5.78 10.24 0.29
N LYS A 80 6.45 9.21 -0.23
CA LYS A 80 7.83 9.30 -0.72
C LYS A 80 7.87 10.08 -2.04
N THR A 81 8.88 10.91 -2.22
CA THR A 81 9.00 11.78 -3.40
C THR A 81 10.08 11.38 -4.40
N GLU A 82 10.98 10.46 -4.03
CA GLU A 82 12.04 9.99 -4.93
C GLU A 82 11.45 9.40 -6.23
N GLY A 83 11.92 9.91 -7.37
CA GLY A 83 11.52 9.43 -8.69
C GLY A 83 10.06 9.73 -9.04
N LEU A 84 9.40 10.65 -8.33
CA LEU A 84 8.07 11.11 -8.74
C LEU A 84 8.16 11.79 -10.10
N GLU A 85 7.39 11.26 -11.05
CA GLU A 85 7.27 11.85 -12.38
C GLU A 85 5.81 11.79 -12.88
N PRO A 86 5.39 12.76 -13.72
CA PRO A 86 4.02 12.82 -14.23
C PRO A 86 3.59 11.60 -15.06
N SER A 87 4.53 10.94 -15.73
CA SER A 87 4.27 9.85 -16.67
C SER A 87 3.85 8.56 -15.98
N THR A 88 4.45 8.24 -14.83
CA THR A 88 4.22 6.98 -14.10
C THR A 88 3.36 7.18 -12.86
N GLN A 89 3.42 8.35 -12.22
CA GLN A 89 2.74 8.63 -10.95
C GLN A 89 2.01 9.99 -10.97
N PRO A 90 1.12 10.25 -11.96
CA PRO A 90 0.55 11.57 -12.19
C PRO A 90 -0.18 12.17 -10.98
N LEU A 91 -0.90 11.33 -10.22
CA LEU A 91 -1.69 11.76 -9.06
C LEU A 91 -0.82 12.20 -7.88
N LEU A 92 0.20 11.38 -7.59
CA LEU A 92 1.15 11.62 -6.53
C LEU A 92 2.04 12.83 -6.88
N TYR A 93 2.49 12.92 -8.13
CA TYR A 93 3.22 14.08 -8.63
C TYR A 93 2.40 15.36 -8.49
N ALA A 94 1.15 15.38 -8.98
CA ALA A 94 0.27 16.54 -8.88
C ALA A 94 0.01 16.98 -7.43
N ALA A 95 -0.16 16.02 -6.51
CA ALA A 95 -0.31 16.30 -5.09
C ALA A 95 0.97 16.90 -4.49
N ALA A 96 2.15 16.37 -4.84
CA ALA A 96 3.44 16.83 -4.33
C ALA A 96 3.83 18.24 -4.82
N ILE A 97 3.40 18.65 -6.02
CA ILE A 97 3.63 20.01 -6.54
C ILE A 97 2.51 21.00 -6.20
N SER A 98 1.51 20.57 -5.41
CA SER A 98 0.44 21.45 -4.93
C SER A 98 1.03 22.53 -4.00
N PRO A 99 0.53 23.79 -4.04
CA PRO A 99 0.96 24.84 -3.11
C PRO A 99 0.62 24.54 -1.64
N ARG A 100 -0.16 23.49 -1.38
CA ARG A 100 -0.55 23.02 -0.04
C ARG A 100 0.34 21.88 0.48
N ALA A 101 1.22 21.34 -0.37
CA ALA A 101 2.15 20.29 0.00
C ALA A 101 3.25 20.84 0.91
N ILE A 102 3.66 20.05 1.91
CA ILE A 102 4.86 20.32 2.70
C ILE A 102 5.91 19.30 2.27
N LEU A 103 7.03 19.79 1.75
CA LEU A 103 8.11 18.94 1.26
C LEU A 103 9.23 18.87 2.30
N GLU A 104 9.78 17.67 2.49
CA GLU A 104 10.85 17.39 3.43
C GLU A 104 12.03 16.75 2.68
N ASN A 105 13.23 17.32 2.85
CA ASN A 105 14.49 16.80 2.31
C ASN A 105 14.50 16.59 0.77
N VAL A 106 13.80 17.44 0.02
CA VAL A 106 13.82 17.45 -1.46
C VAL A 106 14.75 18.53 -2.00
N ARG A 107 15.32 18.33 -3.19
CA ARG A 107 16.07 19.37 -3.89
C ARG A 107 15.13 20.42 -4.46
N VAL A 108 15.43 21.69 -4.19
CA VAL A 108 14.75 22.84 -4.79
C VAL A 108 15.79 23.68 -5.52
N GLU A 109 15.52 24.02 -6.78
CA GLU A 109 16.33 24.96 -7.56
C GLU A 109 16.15 26.38 -7.00
N PRO A 110 17.24 27.04 -6.55
CA PRO A 110 17.15 28.36 -5.91
C PRO A 110 16.53 29.45 -6.79
N GLU A 111 16.77 29.40 -8.11
CA GLU A 111 16.36 30.44 -9.05
C GLU A 111 14.91 30.30 -9.50
N THR A 112 14.43 29.06 -9.64
CA THR A 112 13.11 28.76 -10.22
C THR A 112 12.09 28.31 -9.19
N GLY A 113 12.54 27.85 -8.01
CA GLY A 113 11.71 27.14 -7.04
C GLY A 113 11.26 25.75 -7.52
N ARG A 114 11.78 25.26 -8.65
CA ARG A 114 11.45 23.95 -9.19
C ARG A 114 11.99 22.87 -8.26
N VAL A 115 11.13 21.92 -7.91
CA VAL A 115 11.52 20.74 -7.15
C VAL A 115 12.07 19.69 -8.11
N ASP A 116 13.25 19.16 -7.80
CA ASP A 116 13.84 18.03 -8.54
C ASP A 116 13.70 16.75 -7.71
N PHE A 117 12.73 15.91 -8.08
CA PHE A 117 12.43 14.65 -7.42
C PHE A 117 13.41 13.51 -7.79
N PHE A 118 14.30 13.73 -8.77
CA PHE A 118 15.33 12.77 -9.15
C PHE A 118 16.67 13.06 -8.45
N ASP A 119 16.87 14.28 -7.95
CA ASP A 119 18.06 14.64 -7.17
C ASP A 119 17.93 14.13 -5.72
N THR A 120 18.67 13.06 -5.43
CA THR A 120 18.75 12.40 -4.12
C THR A 120 20.03 12.73 -3.35
N MET A 121 20.74 13.82 -3.70
CA MET A 121 22.00 14.19 -3.03
C MET A 121 21.85 14.40 -1.52
N LEU A 122 20.70 14.90 -1.06
CA LEU A 122 20.41 15.02 0.38
C LEU A 122 20.03 13.66 0.97
N THR A 123 19.11 12.96 0.32
CA THR A 123 18.60 11.65 0.72
C THR A 123 17.78 11.03 -0.41
N SER A 124 17.73 9.69 -0.48
CA SER A 124 16.74 8.96 -1.28
C SER A 124 15.36 8.90 -0.60
N ASN A 125 15.23 9.36 0.64
CA ASN A 125 14.00 9.31 1.43
C ASN A 125 13.31 10.67 1.56
N GLY A 126 13.32 11.48 0.49
CA GLY A 126 12.54 12.72 0.44
C GLY A 126 11.03 12.43 0.58
N ARG A 127 10.31 13.35 1.23
CA ARG A 127 8.90 13.16 1.60
C ARG A 127 8.04 14.37 1.25
N ALA A 128 6.77 14.12 1.02
CA ALA A 128 5.74 15.14 0.89
C ALA A 128 4.56 14.79 1.82
N MET A 129 4.19 15.75 2.66
CA MET A 129 2.92 15.72 3.38
C MET A 129 1.87 16.46 2.55
N VAL A 130 0.84 15.74 2.12
CA VAL A 130 -0.27 16.29 1.31
C VAL A 130 -1.60 15.98 1.98
N LYS A 131 -2.59 16.88 1.88
CA LYS A 131 -3.94 16.54 2.36
C LYS A 131 -4.57 15.53 1.42
N ARG A 132 -5.31 14.57 1.98
CA ARG A 132 -6.01 13.56 1.18
C ARG A 132 -6.93 14.20 0.14
N ARG A 133 -7.68 15.24 0.52
CA ARG A 133 -8.53 16.02 -0.39
C ARG A 133 -7.82 16.68 -1.58
N ASP A 134 -6.49 16.81 -1.53
CA ASP A 134 -5.68 17.38 -2.61
C ASP A 134 -5.19 16.28 -3.60
N ILE A 135 -5.43 14.99 -3.28
CA ILE A 135 -5.17 13.84 -4.15
C ILE A 135 -6.44 13.53 -4.94
N ALA A 136 -6.34 13.37 -6.26
CA ALA A 136 -7.51 13.02 -7.06
C ALA A 136 -8.04 11.63 -6.69
N PHE A 137 -9.32 11.40 -6.94
CA PHE A 137 -10.02 10.16 -6.62
C PHE A 137 -10.13 9.85 -5.12
N THR A 138 -10.03 10.86 -4.26
CA THR A 138 -10.49 10.77 -2.86
C THR A 138 -11.90 11.37 -2.74
N ASP A 139 -12.63 11.00 -1.69
CA ASP A 139 -13.92 11.59 -1.30
C ASP A 139 -13.85 12.07 0.18
N ASN A 140 -14.97 12.24 0.89
CA ASN A 140 -14.96 12.65 2.30
C ASN A 140 -14.92 11.48 3.30
N GLU A 141 -14.88 10.24 2.83
CA GLU A 141 -14.89 9.03 3.66
C GLU A 141 -13.48 8.42 3.69
N ILE A 142 -13.03 7.97 4.86
CA ILE A 142 -11.73 7.29 5.01
C ILE A 142 -11.87 5.81 5.38
N ASP A 143 -13.06 5.40 5.80
CA ASP A 143 -13.36 4.05 6.27
C ASP A 143 -13.79 3.12 5.13
N LEU A 144 -13.66 1.82 5.39
CA LEU A 144 -14.21 0.75 4.58
C LEU A 144 -15.32 0.05 5.37
N GLU A 145 -16.56 0.12 4.88
CA GLU A 145 -17.68 -0.60 5.51
C GLU A 145 -17.48 -2.12 5.53
N LYS A 146 -16.78 -2.64 4.52
CA LYS A 146 -16.36 -4.05 4.40
C LYS A 146 -15.07 -4.11 3.60
N VAL A 147 -14.18 -5.02 3.97
CA VAL A 147 -13.02 -5.42 3.16
C VAL A 147 -13.42 -6.61 2.28
N ASP A 148 -13.22 -6.53 0.97
CA ASP A 148 -13.41 -7.68 0.07
C ASP A 148 -12.09 -8.43 -0.16
N PHE A 149 -10.99 -7.69 -0.23
CA PHE A 149 -9.70 -8.19 -0.68
C PHE A 149 -8.57 -7.73 0.23
N VAL A 150 -7.71 -8.68 0.60
CA VAL A 150 -6.42 -8.40 1.24
C VAL A 150 -5.30 -8.81 0.28
N ILE A 151 -4.45 -7.86 -0.07
CA ILE A 151 -3.35 -8.05 -1.01
C ILE A 151 -2.03 -7.93 -0.27
N PHE A 152 -1.20 -8.98 -0.31
CA PHE A 152 0.18 -8.96 0.15
C PHE A 152 1.10 -8.70 -1.05
N ILE A 153 1.73 -7.54 -1.08
CA ILE A 153 2.65 -7.16 -2.15
C ILE A 153 4.07 -7.61 -1.75
N THR A 154 4.66 -8.46 -2.58
CA THR A 154 6.03 -8.92 -2.45
C THR A 154 6.78 -8.71 -3.76
N ARG A 155 8.11 -8.76 -3.73
CA ARG A 155 8.97 -8.60 -4.90
C ARG A 155 9.97 -9.74 -4.99
N HIS A 156 9.65 -10.74 -5.81
CA HIS A 156 10.50 -11.89 -6.11
C HIS A 156 10.87 -11.93 -7.59
N HIS A 157 12.05 -12.45 -7.89
CA HIS A 157 12.61 -12.55 -9.24
C HIS A 157 12.75 -14.00 -9.73
N ASP A 158 12.10 -14.93 -9.03
CA ASP A 158 12.28 -16.37 -9.18
C ASP A 158 11.07 -17.02 -9.89
N ILE A 159 10.54 -18.10 -9.33
CA ILE A 159 9.42 -18.88 -9.87
C ILE A 159 8.06 -18.40 -9.35
N LEU A 160 8.01 -17.45 -8.41
CA LEU A 160 6.75 -17.00 -7.83
C LEU A 160 5.85 -16.37 -8.91
N PRO A 161 4.61 -16.88 -9.13
CA PRO A 161 3.73 -16.36 -10.16
C PRO A 161 3.28 -14.93 -9.82
N PRO A 162 2.76 -14.17 -10.81
CA PRO A 162 2.35 -12.78 -10.59
C PRO A 162 1.31 -12.63 -9.48
N ILE A 163 0.37 -13.58 -9.38
CA ILE A 163 -0.70 -13.55 -8.38
C ILE A 163 -1.03 -14.97 -7.89
N VAL A 164 -1.25 -15.12 -6.59
CA VAL A 164 -1.69 -16.37 -5.95
C VAL A 164 -2.86 -16.06 -5.02
N ARG A 165 -3.96 -16.81 -5.13
CA ARG A 165 -5.04 -16.76 -4.14
C ARG A 165 -4.68 -17.63 -2.93
N LEU A 166 -4.83 -17.08 -1.74
CA LEU A 166 -4.50 -17.73 -0.47
C LEU A 166 -5.77 -18.17 0.27
N THR A 167 -5.67 -19.28 1.00
CA THR A 167 -6.66 -19.61 2.03
C THR A 167 -6.48 -18.67 3.23
N PRO A 168 -7.43 -18.58 4.18
CA PRO A 168 -7.25 -17.79 5.39
C PRO A 168 -5.96 -18.13 6.16
N GLU A 169 -5.63 -19.41 6.28
CA GLU A 169 -4.41 -19.88 6.94
C GLU A 169 -3.16 -19.39 6.20
N TRP A 170 -3.13 -19.50 4.87
CA TRP A 170 -2.02 -18.99 4.07
C TRP A 170 -1.95 -17.46 4.05
N GLY A 171 -3.10 -16.77 4.19
CA GLY A 171 -3.15 -15.32 4.40
C GLY A 171 -2.50 -14.92 5.72
N ALA A 172 -2.77 -15.65 6.80
CA ALA A 172 -2.10 -15.43 8.08
C ALA A 172 -0.60 -15.76 8.03
N VAL A 173 -0.20 -16.80 7.30
CA VAL A 173 1.22 -17.09 7.06
C VAL A 173 1.89 -15.96 6.27
N ALA A 174 1.26 -15.45 5.20
CA ALA A 174 1.79 -14.33 4.43
C ALA A 174 1.92 -13.06 5.28
N PHE A 175 0.93 -12.79 6.14
CA PHE A 175 0.99 -11.72 7.14
C PHE A 175 2.17 -11.91 8.10
N MET A 176 2.33 -13.10 8.69
CA MET A 176 3.40 -13.39 9.65
C MET A 176 4.80 -13.37 9.03
N LEU A 177 4.94 -13.85 7.79
CA LEU A 177 6.23 -13.79 7.10
C LEU A 177 6.59 -12.35 6.74
N GLY A 178 5.61 -11.57 6.26
CA GLY A 178 5.81 -10.20 5.80
C GLY A 178 7.05 -10.04 4.93
N GLU A 179 7.27 -11.02 4.06
CA GLU A 179 8.51 -11.18 3.31
C GLU A 179 8.54 -10.22 2.13
N SER A 180 9.67 -9.54 2.00
CA SER A 180 10.02 -8.72 0.85
C SER A 180 11.53 -8.74 0.65
N VAL A 181 11.99 -8.07 -0.39
CA VAL A 181 13.37 -7.64 -0.54
C VAL A 181 13.50 -6.21 -0.02
N GLU A 182 14.56 -5.94 0.74
CA GLU A 182 14.95 -4.58 1.12
C GLU A 182 15.21 -3.79 -0.16
N THR A 183 14.50 -2.68 -0.32
CA THR A 183 14.71 -1.80 -1.46
C THR A 183 15.69 -0.71 -1.08
N SER A 184 16.28 -0.03 -2.07
CA SER A 184 17.07 1.19 -1.84
C SER A 184 16.28 2.31 -1.12
N ALA A 185 14.96 2.15 -0.98
CA ALA A 185 14.08 3.04 -0.23
C ALA A 185 14.09 2.81 1.29
N GLY A 186 14.65 1.70 1.78
CA GLY A 186 14.86 1.44 3.20
C GLY A 186 16.30 1.75 3.58
N ASP A 187 17.08 0.76 4.01
CA ASP A 187 18.53 0.88 4.20
C ASP A 187 19.26 0.61 2.87
N PRO A 188 19.90 1.62 2.25
CA PRO A 188 20.64 1.43 1.00
C PRO A 188 21.78 0.41 1.12
N ALA A 189 22.36 0.21 2.32
CA ALA A 189 23.41 -0.79 2.54
C ALA A 189 22.89 -2.24 2.49
N GLU A 190 21.59 -2.42 2.74
CA GLU A 190 20.92 -3.73 2.76
C GLU A 190 20.08 -3.98 1.51
N ALA A 191 20.06 -3.05 0.55
CA ALA A 191 19.29 -3.18 -0.68
C ALA A 191 19.58 -4.50 -1.41
N GLY A 192 18.52 -5.25 -1.75
CA GLY A 192 18.60 -6.56 -2.37
C GLY A 192 18.58 -7.74 -1.38
N LYS A 193 18.67 -7.52 -0.06
CA LYS A 193 18.59 -8.59 0.93
C LYS A 193 17.14 -8.91 1.32
N PRO A 194 16.80 -10.17 1.61
CA PRO A 194 15.48 -10.52 2.13
C PRO A 194 15.22 -9.84 3.48
N ARG A 195 14.02 -9.29 3.66
CA ARG A 195 13.54 -8.71 4.91
C ARG A 195 12.18 -9.28 5.26
N ARG A 196 11.98 -9.56 6.55
CA ARG A 196 10.73 -10.05 7.11
C ARG A 196 10.32 -9.14 8.25
N VAL A 197 9.09 -8.63 8.17
CA VAL A 197 8.48 -7.81 9.21
C VAL A 197 7.02 -8.23 9.30
N VAL A 198 6.59 -8.74 10.46
CA VAL A 198 5.21 -9.23 10.66
C VAL A 198 4.21 -8.13 10.26
N GLY A 199 3.25 -8.50 9.41
CA GLY A 199 2.23 -7.60 8.86
C GLY A 199 2.79 -6.45 8.03
N THR A 200 4.05 -6.51 7.61
CA THR A 200 4.81 -5.37 7.08
C THR A 200 4.77 -4.14 8.01
N ASN A 201 4.54 -4.37 9.31
CA ASN A 201 4.23 -3.37 10.31
C ASN A 201 5.33 -3.32 11.38
N PRO A 202 6.30 -2.39 11.28
CA PRO A 202 7.34 -2.24 12.30
C PRO A 202 6.84 -1.60 13.60
N PHE A 203 5.54 -1.27 13.69
CA PHE A 203 4.92 -0.55 14.80
C PHE A 203 4.05 -1.46 15.68
N ILE A 204 4.20 -2.78 15.57
CA ILE A 204 3.46 -3.74 16.39
C ILE A 204 3.78 -3.51 17.87
N MET A 205 2.74 -3.21 18.65
CA MET A 205 2.83 -3.08 20.11
C MET A 205 2.34 -4.38 20.77
N GLY A 206 3.25 -5.20 21.30
CA GLY A 206 2.91 -6.48 21.96
C GLY A 206 3.38 -7.69 21.15
N SER A 207 2.69 -8.82 21.30
CA SER A 207 3.10 -10.08 20.65
C SER A 207 2.73 -10.11 19.17
N GLU A 208 3.73 -10.40 18.32
CA GLU A 208 3.54 -10.66 16.89
C GLU A 208 2.69 -11.92 16.65
N GLU A 209 2.82 -12.94 17.51
CA GLU A 209 2.01 -14.16 17.44
C GLU A 209 0.53 -13.85 17.66
N GLU A 210 0.23 -13.02 18.66
CA GLU A 210 -1.14 -12.58 18.93
C GLU A 210 -1.73 -11.77 17.77
N GLU A 211 -0.90 -10.98 17.07
CA GLU A 211 -1.32 -10.27 15.85
C GLU A 211 -1.69 -11.24 14.72
N GLY A 212 -0.84 -12.24 14.45
CA GLY A 212 -1.12 -13.28 13.46
C GLY A 212 -2.38 -14.08 13.78
N ASN A 213 -2.56 -14.48 15.03
CA ASN A 213 -3.75 -15.18 15.50
C ASN A 213 -5.02 -14.33 15.42
N SER A 214 -4.90 -13.04 15.73
CA SER A 214 -6.00 -12.08 15.58
C SER A 214 -6.38 -11.91 14.12
N PHE A 215 -5.39 -11.72 13.23
CA PHE A 215 -5.61 -11.60 11.80
C PHE A 215 -6.28 -12.85 11.22
N LEU A 216 -5.81 -14.05 11.58
CA LEU A 216 -6.45 -15.31 11.19
C LEU A 216 -7.90 -15.41 11.68
N SER A 217 -8.15 -14.99 12.93
CA SER A 217 -9.50 -15.00 13.51
C SER A 217 -10.44 -14.07 12.76
N ILE A 218 -9.98 -12.88 12.36
CA ILE A 218 -10.73 -11.94 11.53
C ILE A 218 -11.05 -12.57 10.17
N LEU A 219 -10.07 -13.16 9.48
CA LEU A 219 -10.30 -13.81 8.18
C LEU A 219 -11.30 -14.97 8.27
N ARG A 220 -11.23 -15.80 9.32
CA ARG A 220 -12.16 -16.91 9.53
C ARG A 220 -13.58 -16.44 9.85
N ASN A 221 -13.71 -15.33 10.59
CA ASN A 221 -15.02 -14.73 10.87
C ASN A 221 -15.64 -14.06 9.63
N ASN A 222 -14.83 -13.75 8.62
CA ASN A 222 -15.24 -13.05 7.41
C ASN A 222 -14.89 -13.86 6.15
N PRO A 223 -15.58 -14.98 5.89
CA PRO A 223 -15.21 -15.94 4.84
C PRO A 223 -15.30 -15.39 3.40
N ASP A 224 -15.98 -14.25 3.22
CA ASP A 224 -16.04 -13.54 1.94
C ASP A 224 -14.75 -12.79 1.61
N VAL A 225 -13.91 -12.48 2.61
CA VAL A 225 -12.64 -11.78 2.42
C VAL A 225 -11.67 -12.70 1.69
N GLN A 226 -11.13 -12.24 0.57
CA GLN A 226 -10.18 -13.00 -0.23
C GLN A 226 -8.76 -12.46 -0.09
N CYS A 227 -7.82 -13.35 0.25
CA CYS A 227 -6.41 -13.01 0.36
C CYS A 227 -5.65 -13.37 -0.91
N PHE A 228 -4.74 -12.49 -1.34
CA PHE A 228 -3.87 -12.72 -2.48
C PHE A 228 -2.43 -12.31 -2.16
N LEU A 229 -1.48 -13.09 -2.67
CA LEU A 229 -0.07 -12.70 -2.78
C LEU A 229 0.16 -12.16 -4.19
N LEU A 230 0.70 -10.94 -4.31
CA LEU A 230 1.00 -10.25 -5.55
C LEU A 230 2.52 -10.06 -5.68
N ASN A 231 3.13 -10.66 -6.70
CA ASN A 231 4.54 -10.49 -7.02
C ASN A 231 4.74 -9.32 -7.99
N THR A 232 5.35 -8.23 -7.52
CA THR A 232 5.71 -7.05 -8.33
C THR A 232 7.14 -7.10 -8.88
N GLY A 233 7.83 -8.22 -8.71
CA GLY A 233 9.14 -8.48 -9.30
C GLY A 233 9.05 -9.05 -10.72
N SER A 234 9.74 -10.16 -10.97
CA SER A 234 9.77 -10.84 -12.28
C SER A 234 9.51 -12.34 -12.13
N VAL A 235 9.02 -12.96 -13.20
CA VAL A 235 8.73 -14.40 -13.25
C VAL A 235 9.71 -15.10 -14.18
N GLY A 236 10.21 -16.27 -13.78
CA GLY A 236 11.01 -17.16 -14.62
C GLY A 236 12.50 -17.20 -14.30
N GLY A 237 12.95 -16.61 -13.20
CA GLY A 237 14.36 -16.57 -12.82
C GLY A 237 15.23 -15.65 -13.69
N VAL A 238 16.44 -15.37 -13.23
CA VAL A 238 17.43 -14.53 -13.97
C VAL A 238 18.19 -15.30 -15.05
N THR A 239 18.18 -16.63 -14.98
CA THR A 239 18.82 -17.53 -15.95
C THR A 239 17.76 -18.32 -16.69
N ARG A 240 17.77 -18.25 -18.03
CA ARG A 240 17.05 -19.23 -18.85
C ARG A 240 17.74 -20.59 -18.66
N GLY A 241 16.97 -21.57 -18.19
CA GLY A 241 17.40 -22.98 -18.16
C GLY A 241 17.56 -23.55 -19.56
#